data_AF-A0A0R2Q0I2-F1
#
_entry.id   AF-A0A0R2Q0I2-F1
#
_cell.length_a   1.000
_cell.length_b   1.000
_cell.length_c   1.000
_cell.angle_alpha   90.00
_cell.angle_beta   90.00
_cell.angle_gamma   90.00
#
_symmetry.space_group_name_H-M   'P 1'
#
loop_
_entity.id
_entity.type
_entity.pdbx_description
1 polymer ?
#
loop_
_entity_poly.entity_id
_entity_poly.type
_entity_poly.pdbx_seq_one_letter_code
_entity_poly.pdbx_strand_id
1 'polypeptide(L)'
;MIALFIAFAVAQDFISIWLLLISVFLFGICEVLVDTTSQAVLPQILDKSNYERGNSRLQISEVIVSQFAGAPLSGLLYAVSIALPFFFSTTGFILAGLLILLFPFENEVNARKRGEVEQDKLGLKGDIKFALNYLYQDKQIFSIVVITTLLGFFYSLSNAIAPLFILKELNVTPALFGVVLAIQGVGALAGSIAAPMISKYLGRGKALAINVFFASLLVIFIGLSPNAYFFVAVSVLIGFTISVWNILLMSLYQSLIPPELYGRIHGARRTIVWGLMPIGALLGGVIARGGLRLPFLIGGSIATLIALFSYKHIKRIGDLSAEMPAKKD
;
A
#
# COMPACT_ATOMS: atom_id res chain seq x y z
N MET A 1 -19.98 -10.04 9.28
CA MET A 1 -20.28 -11.43 9.67
C MET A 1 -19.06 -12.16 10.23
N ILE A 2 -17.91 -12.17 9.56
CA ILE A 2 -16.69 -12.86 10.06
C ILE A 2 -16.21 -12.32 11.43
N ALA A 3 -16.09 -11.00 11.61
CA ALA A 3 -15.72 -10.40 12.90
C ALA A 3 -16.73 -10.72 14.02
N LEU A 4 -18.02 -10.82 13.70
CA LEU A 4 -19.07 -11.13 14.66
C LEU A 4 -19.02 -12.61 15.09
N PHE A 5 -18.66 -13.50 14.18
CA PHE A 5 -18.38 -14.91 14.48
C PHE A 5 -17.16 -15.06 15.39
N ILE A 6 -16.09 -14.29 15.17
CA ILE A 6 -14.94 -14.26 16.07
C ILE A 6 -15.34 -13.71 17.45
N ALA A 7 -16.08 -12.60 17.50
CA ALA A 7 -16.55 -12.02 18.76
C ALA A 7 -17.40 -13.02 19.57
N PHE A 8 -18.25 -13.79 18.90
CA PHE A 8 -19.02 -14.86 19.52
C PHE A 8 -18.14 -16.02 19.99
N ALA A 9 -17.13 -16.42 19.19
CA ALA A 9 -16.16 -17.44 19.56
C ALA A 9 -15.33 -17.05 20.79
N VAL A 10 -14.99 -15.77 20.90
CA VAL A 10 -14.32 -15.17 22.07
C VAL A 10 -15.23 -15.23 23.29
N ALA A 11 -16.50 -14.84 23.14
CA ALA A 11 -17.45 -14.82 24.26
C ALA A 11 -17.81 -16.21 24.80
N GLN A 12 -17.62 -17.26 24.01
CA GLN A 12 -17.94 -18.66 24.34
C GLN A 12 -16.69 -19.52 24.60
N ASP A 13 -15.50 -18.90 24.68
CA ASP A 13 -14.20 -19.55 24.95
C ASP A 13 -13.81 -20.72 24.01
N PHE A 14 -14.38 -20.79 22.79
CA PHE A 14 -14.01 -21.83 21.80
C PHE A 14 -13.00 -21.35 20.75
N ILE A 15 -12.32 -20.23 20.97
CA ILE A 15 -11.32 -19.73 20.02
C ILE A 15 -10.21 -20.77 19.82
N SER A 16 -10.08 -21.25 18.58
CA SER A 16 -8.95 -22.04 18.13
C SER A 16 -8.07 -21.19 17.21
N ILE A 17 -6.76 -21.46 17.22
CA ILE A 17 -5.81 -20.86 16.27
C ILE A 17 -6.26 -21.10 14.81
N TRP A 18 -6.86 -22.25 14.52
CA TRP A 18 -7.40 -22.57 13.20
C TRP A 18 -8.54 -21.64 12.79
N LEU A 19 -9.41 -21.27 13.74
CA LEU A 19 -10.54 -20.38 13.49
C LEU A 19 -10.06 -18.95 13.24
N LEU A 20 -9.03 -18.51 13.96
CA LEU A 20 -8.35 -17.24 13.68
C LEU A 20 -7.69 -17.24 12.30
N LEU A 21 -6.98 -18.30 11.92
CA LEU A 21 -6.34 -18.43 10.61
C LEU A 21 -7.36 -18.36 9.46
N ILE A 22 -8.46 -19.11 9.56
CA ILE A 22 -9.55 -19.08 8.57
C ILE A 22 -10.16 -17.68 8.51
N SER A 23 -10.37 -17.04 9.65
CA SER A 23 -10.97 -15.71 9.69
C SER A 23 -10.09 -14.65 9.06
N VAL A 24 -8.78 -14.64 9.38
CA VAL A 24 -7.80 -13.72 8.77
C VAL A 24 -7.70 -13.97 7.27
N PHE A 25 -7.74 -15.23 6.83
CA PHE A 25 -7.76 -15.57 5.41
C PHE A 25 -8.98 -14.99 4.70
N LEU A 26 -10.18 -15.16 5.26
CA LEU A 26 -11.41 -14.58 4.70
C LEU A 26 -11.39 -13.04 4.72
N PHE A 27 -10.85 -12.44 5.79
CA PHE A 27 -10.65 -10.99 5.85
C PHE A 27 -9.72 -10.51 4.74
N GLY A 28 -8.61 -11.19 4.50
CA GLY A 28 -7.70 -10.86 3.41
C GLY A 28 -8.36 -10.92 2.04
N ILE A 29 -9.24 -11.90 1.79
CA ILE A 29 -10.02 -11.95 0.54
C ILE A 29 -10.91 -10.71 0.41
N CYS A 30 -11.66 -10.38 1.47
CA CYS A 30 -12.53 -9.21 1.47
C CYS A 30 -11.75 -7.90 1.32
N GLU A 31 -10.62 -7.77 2.00
CA GLU A 31 -9.74 -6.60 1.94
C GLU A 31 -9.20 -6.38 0.54
N VAL A 32 -8.74 -7.43 -0.14
CA VAL A 32 -8.28 -7.35 -1.53
C VAL A 32 -9.40 -6.86 -2.45
N LEU A 33 -10.63 -7.31 -2.26
CA LEU A 33 -11.79 -6.86 -3.04
C LEU A 33 -12.11 -5.38 -2.79
N VAL A 34 -12.14 -4.95 -1.53
CA VAL A 34 -12.43 -3.57 -1.14
C VAL A 34 -11.35 -2.61 -1.65
N ASP A 35 -10.08 -2.96 -1.47
CA ASP A 35 -8.95 -2.15 -1.92
C ASP A 35 -8.94 -2.01 -3.44
N THR A 36 -9.07 -3.13 -4.16
CA THR A 36 -9.05 -3.14 -5.62
C THR A 36 -10.21 -2.33 -6.18
N THR A 37 -11.40 -2.45 -5.58
CA THR A 37 -12.59 -1.72 -6.00
C THR A 37 -12.46 -0.22 -5.72
N SER A 38 -12.07 0.15 -4.50
CA SER A 38 -11.85 1.56 -4.11
C SER A 38 -10.90 2.26 -5.08
N GLN A 39 -9.84 1.56 -5.46
CA GLN A 39 -8.82 2.09 -6.35
C GLN A 39 -9.22 2.11 -7.84
N ALA A 40 -10.11 1.21 -8.26
CA ALA A 40 -10.64 1.15 -9.62
C ALA A 40 -11.81 2.12 -9.85
N VAL A 41 -12.49 2.53 -8.79
CA VAL A 41 -13.57 3.52 -8.83
C VAL A 41 -13.02 4.93 -8.95
N LEU A 42 -11.87 5.23 -8.34
CA LEU A 42 -11.30 6.59 -8.34
C LEU A 42 -11.14 7.21 -9.75
N PRO A 43 -10.63 6.49 -10.78
CA PRO A 43 -10.50 7.03 -12.14
C PRO A 43 -11.83 7.30 -12.87
N GLN A 44 -12.94 6.76 -12.35
CA GLN A 44 -14.27 6.91 -12.96
C GLN A 44 -15.00 8.14 -12.45
N ILE A 45 -14.67 8.62 -11.25
CA ILE A 45 -15.29 9.79 -10.61
C ILE A 45 -14.46 11.06 -10.80
N LEU A 46 -13.14 10.91 -10.93
CA LEU A 46 -12.21 12.03 -10.99
C LEU A 46 -11.61 12.20 -12.39
N ASP A 47 -11.36 13.46 -12.75
CA ASP A 47 -10.49 13.78 -13.86
C ASP A 47 -9.03 13.41 -13.54
N LYS A 48 -8.26 13.10 -14.59
CA LYS A 48 -6.83 12.76 -14.49
C LYS A 48 -6.00 13.80 -13.73
N SER A 49 -6.35 15.08 -13.82
CA SER A 49 -5.70 16.19 -13.12
C SER A 49 -5.86 16.11 -11.59
N ASN A 50 -6.88 15.41 -11.11
CA ASN A 50 -7.23 15.28 -9.71
C ASN A 50 -6.85 13.92 -9.10
N TYR A 51 -6.27 12.98 -9.87
CA TYR A 51 -5.88 11.65 -9.35
C TYR A 51 -4.95 11.74 -8.13
N GLU A 52 -3.97 12.63 -8.15
CA GLU A 52 -3.04 12.80 -7.01
C GLU A 52 -3.75 13.34 -5.77
N ARG A 53 -4.68 14.29 -5.95
CA ARG A 53 -5.50 14.83 -4.85
C ARG A 53 -6.46 13.78 -4.30
N GLY A 54 -7.06 12.97 -5.16
CA GLY A 54 -7.93 11.86 -4.78
C GLY A 54 -7.18 10.80 -3.97
N ASN A 55 -6.05 10.31 -4.49
CA ASN A 55 -5.21 9.34 -3.79
C ASN A 55 -4.64 9.91 -2.49
N SER A 56 -4.24 11.19 -2.48
CA SER A 56 -3.80 11.88 -1.26
C SER A 56 -4.87 11.87 -0.18
N ARG A 57 -6.13 12.18 -0.52
CA ARG A 57 -7.24 12.14 0.44
C ARG A 57 -7.50 10.72 0.95
N LEU A 58 -7.51 9.72 0.07
CA LEU A 58 -7.65 8.32 0.47
C LEU A 58 -6.53 7.89 1.42
N GLN A 59 -5.28 8.23 1.11
CA GLN A 59 -4.12 7.90 1.96
C GLN A 59 -4.18 8.62 3.32
N ILE A 60 -4.59 9.89 3.36
CA ILE A 60 -4.81 10.64 4.60
C ILE A 60 -5.87 9.95 5.46
N SER A 61 -7.01 9.60 4.85
CA SER A 61 -8.08 8.87 5.55
C SER A 61 -7.59 7.53 6.10
N GLU A 62 -6.86 6.75 5.31
CA GLU A 62 -6.28 5.48 5.73
C GLU A 62 -5.32 5.65 6.91
N VAL A 63 -4.41 6.63 6.86
CA VAL A 63 -3.43 6.89 7.93
C VAL A 63 -4.11 7.34 9.21
N ILE A 64 -5.07 8.26 9.13
CA ILE A 64 -5.82 8.76 10.30
C ILE A 64 -6.63 7.62 10.92
N VAL A 65 -7.39 6.90 10.11
CA VAL A 65 -8.27 5.82 10.60
C VAL A 65 -7.45 4.66 11.14
N SER A 66 -6.35 4.27 10.50
CA SER A 66 -5.58 3.09 10.91
C SER A 66 -4.64 3.39 12.07
N GLN A 67 -3.86 4.46 11.99
CA GLN A 67 -2.78 4.72 12.95
C GLN A 67 -3.18 5.61 14.12
N PHE A 68 -4.06 6.60 13.92
CA PHE A 68 -4.40 7.58 14.95
C PHE A 68 -5.71 7.27 15.68
N ALA A 69 -6.72 6.78 14.96
CA ALA A 69 -7.99 6.36 15.56
C ALA A 69 -8.00 4.87 15.89
N GLY A 70 -7.73 4.03 14.90
CA GLY A 70 -7.93 2.58 14.94
C GLY A 70 -7.04 1.88 15.95
N ALA A 71 -5.71 2.02 15.84
CA ALA A 71 -4.78 1.34 16.75
C ALA A 71 -4.96 1.74 18.23
N PRO A 72 -5.03 3.04 18.61
CA PRO A 72 -5.26 3.42 20.01
C PRO A 72 -6.63 3.01 20.53
N LEU A 73 -7.70 3.20 19.74
CA LEU A 73 -9.05 2.83 20.13
C LEU A 73 -9.17 1.31 20.29
N SER A 74 -8.59 0.53 19.38
CA SER A 74 -8.54 -0.93 19.47
C SER A 74 -7.80 -1.39 20.72
N GLY A 75 -6.65 -0.78 21.04
CA GLY A 75 -5.89 -1.08 22.26
C GLY A 75 -6.69 -0.81 23.54
N LEU A 76 -7.38 0.33 23.62
CA LEU A 76 -8.25 0.68 24.75
C LEU A 76 -9.45 -0.28 24.86
N LEU A 77 -10.13 -0.56 23.75
CA LEU A 77 -11.27 -1.48 23.72
C LEU A 77 -10.85 -2.90 24.14
N TYR A 78 -9.70 -3.36 23.66
CA TYR A 78 -9.13 -4.66 24.00
C TYR A 78 -8.80 -4.77 25.49
N ALA A 79 -8.28 -3.70 26.12
CA ALA A 79 -8.00 -3.66 27.54
C ALA A 79 -9.27 -3.79 28.41
N VAL A 80 -10.42 -3.33 27.91
CA VAL A 80 -11.73 -3.51 28.57
C VAL A 80 -12.28 -4.91 28.31
N SER A 81 -12.27 -5.36 27.06
CA SER A 81 -12.70 -6.71 26.67
C SER A 81 -12.14 -7.10 25.30
N ILE A 82 -11.67 -8.33 25.20
CA ILE A 82 -11.15 -8.92 23.95
C ILE A 82 -12.22 -8.89 22.83
N ALA A 83 -13.51 -8.96 23.16
CA ALA A 83 -14.59 -9.00 22.16
C ALA A 83 -14.95 -7.61 21.59
N LEU A 84 -14.69 -6.52 22.32
CA LEU A 84 -15.15 -5.18 21.95
C LEU A 84 -14.59 -4.67 20.61
N PRO A 85 -13.29 -4.81 20.29
CA PRO A 85 -12.76 -4.40 18.99
C PRO A 85 -13.50 -5.04 17.82
N PHE A 86 -13.81 -6.34 17.90
CA PHE A 86 -14.50 -7.07 16.84
C PHE A 86 -15.95 -6.63 16.64
N PHE A 87 -16.64 -6.26 17.73
CA PHE A 87 -17.99 -5.69 17.64
C PHE A 87 -17.97 -4.34 16.93
N PHE A 88 -17.08 -3.42 17.34
CA PHE A 88 -16.91 -2.11 16.69
C PHE A 88 -16.48 -2.22 15.22
N SER A 89 -15.59 -3.15 14.88
CA SER A 89 -15.24 -3.41 13.48
C SER A 89 -16.46 -3.87 12.68
N THR A 90 -17.29 -4.75 13.24
CA THR A 90 -18.49 -5.24 12.54
C THR A 90 -19.50 -4.13 12.29
N THR A 91 -19.79 -3.29 13.29
CA THR A 91 -20.71 -2.16 13.12
C THR A 91 -20.16 -1.16 12.11
N GLY A 92 -18.85 -0.91 12.11
CA GLY A 92 -18.16 -0.11 11.09
C GLY A 92 -18.38 -0.64 9.68
N PHE A 93 -18.21 -1.95 9.45
CA PHE A 93 -18.46 -2.56 8.14
C PHE A 93 -19.93 -2.49 7.70
N ILE A 94 -20.88 -2.65 8.63
CA ILE A 94 -22.31 -2.51 8.33
C ILE A 94 -22.63 -1.07 7.91
N LEU A 95 -22.14 -0.08 8.67
CA LEU A 95 -22.31 1.34 8.35
C LEU A 95 -21.70 1.67 6.98
N ALA A 96 -20.50 1.18 6.70
CA ALA A 96 -19.86 1.37 5.39
C ALA A 96 -20.71 0.77 4.25
N GLY A 97 -21.25 -0.44 4.44
CA GLY A 97 -22.15 -1.08 3.46
C GLY A 97 -23.43 -0.27 3.23
N LEU A 98 -24.05 0.25 4.29
CA LEU A 98 -25.24 1.10 4.19
C LEU A 98 -24.95 2.42 3.46
N LEU A 99 -23.82 3.07 3.77
CA LEU A 99 -23.39 4.30 3.11
C LEU A 99 -23.17 4.09 1.60
N ILE A 100 -22.59 2.95 1.21
CA ILE A 100 -22.39 2.60 -0.21
C ILE A 100 -23.74 2.37 -0.90
N LEU A 101 -24.71 1.71 -0.25
CA LEU A 101 -26.04 1.48 -0.79
C LEU A 101 -26.86 2.77 -0.94
N LEU A 102 -26.67 3.73 -0.03
CA LEU A 102 -27.36 5.02 -0.06
C LEU A 102 -26.76 5.99 -1.08
N PHE A 103 -25.50 5.81 -1.46
CA PHE A 103 -24.88 6.63 -2.49
C PHE A 103 -25.36 6.18 -3.88
N PRO A 104 -25.86 7.10 -4.74
CA PRO A 104 -26.32 6.78 -6.09
C PRO A 104 -25.14 6.59 -7.06
N PHE A 105 -24.28 5.61 -6.76
CA PHE A 105 -23.13 5.22 -7.57
C PHE A 105 -23.52 4.65 -8.94
N GLU A 106 -24.76 4.20 -9.06
CA GLU A 106 -25.23 3.35 -10.15
C GLU A 106 -25.51 4.12 -11.46
N ASN A 107 -25.74 5.44 -11.39
CA ASN A 107 -26.16 6.23 -12.56
C ASN A 107 -25.01 6.80 -13.39
N GLU A 108 -23.85 7.13 -12.80
CA GLU A 108 -22.71 7.69 -13.55
C GLU A 108 -21.72 6.62 -14.05
N VAL A 109 -21.52 5.55 -13.27
CA VAL A 109 -20.55 4.48 -13.61
C VAL A 109 -21.12 3.49 -14.64
N ASN A 110 -22.41 3.17 -14.58
CA ASN A 110 -23.02 2.23 -15.53
C ASN A 110 -23.41 2.86 -16.87
N ALA A 111 -23.58 4.19 -16.94
CA ALA A 111 -23.87 4.88 -18.20
C ALA A 111 -22.74 4.71 -19.23
N ARG A 112 -21.47 4.70 -18.79
CA ARG A 112 -20.30 4.43 -19.65
C ARG A 112 -20.16 2.95 -20.06
N LYS A 113 -20.62 2.01 -19.23
CA LYS A 113 -20.54 0.56 -19.51
C LYS A 113 -21.53 0.05 -20.57
N ARG A 114 -22.62 0.78 -20.82
CA ARG A 114 -23.68 0.31 -21.74
C ARG A 114 -23.37 0.48 -23.23
N GLY A 115 -22.27 1.15 -23.57
CA GLY A 115 -21.95 1.51 -24.96
C GLY A 115 -21.11 0.50 -25.74
N GLU A 116 -20.01 -0.05 -25.20
CA GLU A 116 -18.91 -0.47 -26.08
C GLU A 116 -18.11 -1.74 -25.73
N VAL A 117 -18.53 -2.59 -24.80
CA VAL A 117 -17.81 -3.88 -24.60
C VAL A 117 -18.78 -5.04 -24.60
N GLU A 118 -18.85 -5.74 -25.73
CA GLU A 118 -19.12 -7.18 -25.74
C GLU A 118 -18.16 -7.80 -24.73
N GLN A 119 -18.69 -8.15 -23.55
CA GLN A 119 -17.95 -8.93 -22.57
C GLN A 119 -17.70 -10.29 -23.20
N ASP A 120 -16.56 -10.43 -23.86
CA ASP A 120 -15.96 -11.72 -24.11
C ASP A 120 -15.75 -12.32 -22.72
N LYS A 121 -16.64 -13.23 -22.30
CA LYS A 121 -16.65 -13.87 -20.98
C LYS A 121 -15.48 -14.84 -20.88
N LEU A 122 -14.27 -14.32 -20.98
CA LEU A 122 -13.06 -15.01 -20.59
C LEU A 122 -13.24 -15.32 -19.11
N GLY A 123 -13.44 -16.59 -18.74
CA GLY A 123 -13.50 -16.98 -17.34
C GLY A 123 -12.25 -16.53 -16.58
N LEU A 124 -12.21 -16.72 -15.25
CA LEU A 124 -11.13 -16.21 -14.37
C LEU A 124 -9.70 -16.40 -14.93
N LYS A 125 -9.41 -17.56 -15.53
CA LYS A 125 -8.11 -17.83 -16.17
C LYS A 125 -7.83 -16.96 -17.39
N GLY A 126 -8.83 -16.71 -18.22
CA GLY A 126 -8.72 -15.85 -19.40
C GLY A 126 -8.54 -14.39 -19.00
N ASP A 127 -9.21 -13.93 -17.94
CA ASP A 127 -8.99 -12.60 -17.36
C ASP A 127 -7.56 -12.40 -16.85
N ILE A 128 -7.03 -13.38 -16.12
CA ILE A 128 -5.64 -13.35 -15.65
C ILE A 128 -4.68 -13.33 -16.84
N LYS A 129 -4.89 -14.20 -17.83
CA LYS A 129 -4.04 -14.25 -19.03
C LYS A 129 -4.07 -12.94 -19.82
N PHE A 130 -5.25 -12.34 -19.97
CA PHE A 130 -5.41 -11.03 -20.60
C PHE A 130 -4.62 -9.96 -19.84
N ALA A 131 -4.80 -9.87 -18.51
CA ALA A 131 -4.12 -8.87 -17.70
C ALA A 131 -2.59 -9.03 -17.74
N LEU A 132 -2.08 -10.26 -17.65
CA LEU A 132 -0.64 -10.54 -17.77
C LEU A 132 -0.09 -10.21 -19.17
N ASN A 133 -0.83 -10.56 -20.22
CA ASN A 133 -0.44 -10.25 -21.59
C ASN A 133 -0.44 -8.74 -21.84
N TYR A 134 -1.44 -8.01 -21.33
CA TYR A 134 -1.50 -6.56 -21.40
C TYR A 134 -0.29 -5.93 -20.70
N LEU A 135 0.01 -6.37 -19.48
CA LEU A 135 1.19 -5.92 -18.73
C LEU A 135 2.47 -6.18 -19.50
N TYR A 136 2.61 -7.32 -20.18
CA TYR A 136 3.82 -7.67 -20.94
C TYR A 136 3.94 -6.89 -22.27
N GLN A 137 2.82 -6.63 -22.94
CA GLN A 137 2.79 -5.89 -24.21
C GLN A 137 3.08 -4.40 -24.01
N ASP A 138 2.57 -3.80 -22.95
CA ASP A 138 2.91 -2.42 -22.58
C ASP A 138 4.25 -2.37 -21.84
N LYS A 139 5.33 -2.12 -22.60
CA LYS A 139 6.70 -2.05 -22.06
C LYS A 139 6.86 -1.01 -20.95
N GLN A 140 6.07 0.07 -20.93
CA GLN A 140 6.18 1.10 -19.89
C GLN A 140 5.58 0.59 -18.58
N ILE A 141 4.38 0.02 -18.64
CA ILE A 141 3.72 -0.54 -17.46
C ILE A 141 4.49 -1.76 -16.95
N PHE A 142 4.98 -2.63 -17.83
CA PHE A 142 5.82 -3.77 -17.45
C PHE A 142 7.04 -3.33 -16.65
N SER A 143 7.78 -2.36 -17.18
CA SER A 143 9.03 -1.90 -16.58
C SER A 143 8.81 -1.29 -15.19
N ILE A 144 7.79 -0.45 -15.01
CA ILE A 144 7.47 0.11 -13.70
C ILE A 144 7.00 -0.98 -12.72
N VAL A 145 6.27 -2.00 -13.18
CA VAL A 145 5.89 -3.15 -12.34
C VAL A 145 7.13 -3.93 -11.89
N VAL A 146 8.08 -4.21 -12.79
CA VAL A 146 9.33 -4.91 -12.43
C VAL A 146 10.15 -4.09 -11.43
N ILE A 147 10.31 -2.78 -11.67
CA ILE A 147 11.05 -1.89 -10.76
C ILE A 147 10.38 -1.85 -9.38
N THR A 148 9.07 -1.64 -9.32
CA THR A 148 8.30 -1.60 -8.05
C THR A 148 8.34 -2.94 -7.32
N THR A 149 8.33 -4.05 -8.04
CA THR A 149 8.45 -5.41 -7.47
C THR A 149 9.82 -5.62 -6.82
N LEU A 150 10.90 -5.25 -7.52
CA LEU A 150 12.25 -5.36 -6.98
C LEU A 150 12.45 -4.46 -5.75
N LEU A 151 11.99 -3.21 -5.83
CA LEU A 151 12.05 -2.28 -4.69
C LEU A 151 11.23 -2.78 -3.50
N GLY A 152 10.01 -3.26 -3.73
CA GLY A 152 9.15 -3.84 -2.70
C GLY A 152 9.76 -5.08 -2.06
N PHE A 153 10.42 -5.94 -2.85
CA PHE A 153 11.15 -7.11 -2.37
C PHE A 153 12.29 -6.72 -1.41
N PHE A 154 13.15 -5.78 -1.81
CA PHE A 154 14.27 -5.34 -0.95
C PHE A 154 13.81 -4.52 0.25
N TYR A 155 12.73 -3.75 0.10
CA TYR A 155 12.11 -3.05 1.22
C TYR A 155 11.53 -4.05 2.23
N SER A 156 10.86 -5.11 1.76
CA SER A 156 10.32 -6.17 2.63
C SER A 156 11.42 -6.99 3.31
N LEU A 157 12.52 -7.27 2.60
CA LEU A 157 13.74 -7.88 3.14
C LEU A 157 14.27 -7.10 4.35
N SER A 158 14.32 -5.77 4.26
CA SER A 158 14.74 -4.92 5.38
C SER A 158 13.68 -4.84 6.49
N ASN A 159 12.43 -4.57 6.11
CA ASN A 159 11.37 -4.26 7.07
C ASN A 159 10.96 -5.46 7.94
N ALA A 160 11.11 -6.70 7.45
CA ALA A 160 10.82 -7.91 8.20
C ALA A 160 11.60 -8.02 9.52
N ILE A 161 12.77 -7.38 9.60
CA ILE A 161 13.69 -7.46 10.73
C ILE A 161 13.55 -6.24 11.65
N ALA A 162 12.81 -5.20 11.25
CA ALA A 162 12.66 -3.96 12.00
C ALA A 162 12.19 -4.17 13.46
N PRO A 163 11.19 -5.03 13.77
CA PRO A 163 10.81 -5.25 15.17
C PRO A 163 11.94 -5.85 16.00
N LEU A 164 12.66 -6.84 15.46
CA LEU A 164 13.79 -7.47 16.16
C LEU A 164 14.96 -6.50 16.34
N PHE A 165 15.22 -5.67 15.34
CA PHE A 165 16.26 -4.64 15.38
C PHE A 165 16.00 -3.61 16.49
N ILE A 166 14.77 -3.09 16.57
CA ILE A 166 14.36 -2.13 17.61
C ILE A 166 14.47 -2.73 19.01
N LEU A 167 14.00 -3.97 19.18
CA LEU A 167 13.96 -4.60 20.49
C LEU A 167 15.33 -5.09 20.96
N LYS A 168 16.15 -5.68 20.06
CA LYS A 168 17.42 -6.33 20.43
C LYS A 168 18.65 -5.45 20.28
N GLU A 169 18.74 -4.60 19.26
CA GLU A 169 19.91 -3.72 19.09
C GLU A 169 19.72 -2.37 19.76
N LEU A 170 18.54 -1.77 19.61
CA LEU A 170 18.25 -0.45 20.17
C LEU A 170 17.77 -0.51 21.63
N ASN A 171 17.56 -1.71 22.18
CA ASN A 171 17.07 -1.99 23.54
C ASN A 171 15.83 -1.17 23.92
N VAL A 172 14.94 -0.93 22.95
CA VAL A 172 13.71 -0.17 23.18
C VAL A 172 12.67 -1.07 23.84
N THR A 173 12.01 -0.55 24.88
CA THR A 173 10.94 -1.26 25.56
C THR A 173 9.79 -1.58 24.60
N PRO A 174 9.19 -2.80 24.62
CA PRO A 174 8.07 -3.16 23.76
C PRO A 174 6.88 -2.18 23.82
N ALA A 175 6.63 -1.56 24.97
CA ALA A 175 5.60 -0.53 25.13
C ALA A 175 5.81 0.70 24.23
N LEU A 176 7.06 1.04 23.91
CA LEU A 176 7.38 2.18 23.04
C LEU A 176 7.32 1.81 21.55
N PHE A 177 7.27 0.52 21.19
CA PHE A 177 7.18 0.09 19.80
C PHE A 177 5.93 0.64 19.10
N GLY A 178 4.77 0.60 19.78
CA GLY A 178 3.54 1.21 19.26
C GLY A 178 3.65 2.73 19.09
N VAL A 179 4.41 3.40 19.96
CA VAL A 179 4.68 4.85 19.86
C VAL A 179 5.55 5.15 18.63
N VAL A 180 6.55 4.31 18.35
CA VAL A 180 7.38 4.44 17.14
C VAL A 180 6.54 4.31 15.87
N LEU A 181 5.60 3.35 15.83
CA LEU A 181 4.68 3.20 14.70
C LEU A 181 3.77 4.43 14.56
N ALA A 182 3.19 4.93 15.66
CA ALA A 182 2.36 6.14 15.62
C ALA A 182 3.14 7.37 15.12
N ILE A 183 4.41 7.53 15.53
CA ILE A 183 5.28 8.60 15.06
C ILE A 183 5.58 8.46 13.56
N GLN A 184 5.80 7.24 13.06
CA GLN A 184 5.91 6.99 11.62
C GLN A 184 4.64 7.43 10.86
N GLY A 185 3.46 7.24 11.46
CA GLY A 185 2.18 7.73 10.95
C GLY A 185 2.13 9.25 10.75
N VAL A 186 2.81 10.04 11.60
CA VAL A 186 2.92 11.50 11.43
C VAL A 186 3.67 11.83 10.13
N GLY A 187 4.77 11.12 9.88
CA GLY A 187 5.53 11.23 8.64
C GLY A 187 4.68 10.89 7.42
N ALA A 188 3.93 9.79 7.50
CA ALA A 188 3.01 9.35 6.45
C ALA A 188 1.91 10.39 6.15
N LEU A 189 1.33 10.98 7.19
CA LEU A 189 0.32 12.03 7.05
C LEU A 189 0.91 13.28 6.37
N ALA A 190 2.07 13.74 6.82
CA ALA A 190 2.78 14.86 6.22
C ALA A 190 3.14 14.59 4.75
N GLY A 191 3.62 13.38 4.43
CA GLY A 191 3.92 12.95 3.07
C GLY A 191 2.68 12.91 2.19
N SER A 192 1.55 12.49 2.75
CA SER A 192 0.28 12.42 2.03
C SER A 192 -0.23 13.80 1.64
N ILE A 193 -0.10 14.79 2.52
CA ILE A 193 -0.44 16.19 2.25
C ILE A 193 0.56 16.81 1.26
N ALA A 194 1.84 16.49 1.39
CA ALA A 194 2.90 17.05 0.55
C ALA A 194 2.92 16.50 -0.88
N ALA A 195 2.46 15.26 -1.11
CA ALA A 195 2.62 14.57 -2.39
C ALA A 195 2.08 15.36 -3.60
N PRO A 196 0.85 15.93 -3.59
CA PRO A 196 0.36 16.72 -4.73
C PRO A 196 1.15 18.01 -4.95
N MET A 197 1.67 18.62 -3.87
CA MET A 197 2.50 19.83 -3.96
C MET A 197 3.85 19.50 -4.60
N ILE A 198 4.51 18.44 -4.14
CA ILE A 198 5.78 17.95 -4.67
C ILE A 198 5.65 17.64 -6.16
N SER A 199 4.58 16.93 -6.56
CA SER A 199 4.31 16.62 -7.96
C SER A 199 4.07 17.88 -8.80
N LYS A 200 3.33 18.86 -8.28
CA LYS A 200 3.07 20.12 -8.98
C LYS A 200 4.34 20.93 -9.24
N TYR A 201 5.27 20.98 -8.28
CA TYR A 201 6.51 21.77 -8.41
C TYR A 201 7.61 21.05 -9.19
N LEU A 202 7.81 19.75 -8.96
CA LEU A 202 8.90 18.99 -9.59
C LEU A 202 8.49 18.27 -10.87
N GLY A 203 7.19 18.04 -11.08
CA GLY A 203 6.65 17.09 -12.04
C GLY A 203 6.60 15.67 -11.46
N ARG A 204 5.55 14.91 -11.80
CA ARG A 204 5.30 13.56 -11.27
C ARG A 204 6.49 12.60 -11.46
N GLY A 205 7.11 12.60 -12.64
CA GLY A 205 8.23 11.72 -12.93
C GLY A 205 9.48 12.02 -12.09
N LYS A 206 9.89 13.29 -12.02
CA LYS A 206 11.02 13.69 -11.17
C LYS A 206 10.71 13.43 -9.69
N ALA A 207 9.49 13.73 -9.25
CA ALA A 207 9.06 13.50 -7.87
C ALA A 207 9.17 12.02 -7.50
N LEU A 208 8.66 11.10 -8.34
CA LEU A 208 8.79 9.65 -8.13
C LEU A 208 10.26 9.21 -8.07
N ALA A 209 11.08 9.64 -9.03
CA ALA A 209 12.48 9.21 -9.15
C ALA A 209 13.36 9.71 -7.99
N ILE A 210 13.15 10.95 -7.54
CA ILE A 210 13.85 11.51 -6.36
C ILE A 210 13.36 10.81 -5.09
N ASN A 211 12.06 10.63 -4.94
CA ASN A 211 11.48 10.05 -3.74
C ASN A 211 11.93 8.61 -3.51
N VAL A 212 11.97 7.76 -4.55
CA VAL A 212 12.42 6.37 -4.41
C VAL A 212 13.90 6.24 -4.10
N PHE A 213 14.72 7.13 -4.67
CA PHE A 213 16.15 7.20 -4.35
C PHE A 213 16.34 7.58 -2.88
N PHE A 214 15.64 8.63 -2.41
CA PHE A 214 15.73 9.06 -1.03
C PHE A 214 15.17 8.00 -0.06
N ALA A 215 14.04 7.37 -0.38
CA ALA A 215 13.47 6.27 0.40
C ALA A 215 14.46 5.11 0.57
N SER A 216 15.13 4.71 -0.51
CA SER A 216 16.11 3.61 -0.48
C SER A 216 17.34 3.97 0.35
N LEU A 217 17.79 5.23 0.29
CA LEU A 217 18.91 5.72 1.10
C LEU A 217 18.56 5.75 2.60
N LEU A 218 17.32 6.12 2.95
CA LEU A 218 16.86 6.12 4.34
C LEU A 218 16.85 4.70 4.95
N VAL A 219 16.62 3.66 4.16
CA VAL A 219 16.73 2.26 4.63
C VAL A 219 18.14 1.94 5.10
N ILE A 220 19.17 2.45 4.40
CA ILE A 220 20.57 2.31 4.83
C ILE A 220 20.81 3.04 6.14
N PHE A 221 20.27 4.26 6.28
CA PHE A 221 20.38 5.03 7.52
C PHE A 221 19.70 4.33 8.71
N ILE A 222 18.59 3.61 8.51
CA ILE A 222 18.04 2.74 9.55
C ILE A 222 19.07 1.68 9.98
N GLY A 223 19.70 0.99 9.03
CA GLY A 223 20.70 -0.04 9.35
C GLY A 223 21.92 0.50 10.09
N LEU A 224 22.22 1.80 9.92
CA LEU A 224 23.31 2.49 10.60
C LEU A 224 22.88 3.21 11.88
N SER A 225 21.61 3.09 12.29
CA SER A 225 21.09 3.89 13.41
C SER A 225 21.84 3.56 14.71
N PRO A 226 22.49 4.54 15.36
CA PRO A 226 23.25 4.30 16.58
C PRO A 226 22.37 4.27 17.83
N ASN A 227 21.18 4.91 17.78
CA ASN A 227 20.27 5.03 18.90
C ASN A 227 18.80 5.05 18.45
N ALA A 228 17.89 4.85 19.40
CA ALA A 228 16.45 4.83 19.16
C ALA A 228 15.91 6.16 18.60
N TYR A 229 16.45 7.30 19.04
CA TYR A 229 16.03 8.62 18.56
C TYR A 229 16.32 8.82 17.07
N PHE A 230 17.52 8.41 16.61
CA PHE A 230 17.87 8.46 15.19
C PHE A 230 17.00 7.50 14.37
N PHE A 231 16.75 6.30 14.88
CA PHE A 231 15.83 5.35 14.23
C PHE A 231 14.44 5.95 14.04
N VAL A 232 13.89 6.60 15.08
CA VAL A 232 12.57 7.25 15.02
C VAL A 232 12.57 8.40 14.01
N ALA A 233 13.59 9.27 14.03
CA ALA A 233 13.70 10.38 13.09
C ALA A 233 13.74 9.89 11.62
N VAL A 234 14.55 8.86 11.34
CA VAL A 234 14.61 8.25 10.00
C VAL A 234 13.29 7.54 9.64
N SER A 235 12.64 6.89 10.62
CA SER A 235 11.34 6.23 10.41
C SER A 235 10.23 7.20 10.01
N VAL A 236 10.22 8.42 10.56
CA VAL A 236 9.30 9.49 10.14
C VAL A 236 9.53 9.85 8.67
N LEU A 237 10.79 10.03 8.27
CA LEU A 237 11.14 10.32 6.87
C LEU A 237 10.77 9.16 5.95
N ILE A 238 10.92 7.92 6.40
CA ILE A 238 10.46 6.74 5.65
C ILE A 238 8.94 6.76 5.49
N GLY A 239 8.17 7.01 6.56
CA GLY A 239 6.71 7.15 6.47
C GLY A 239 6.29 8.22 5.46
N PHE A 240 6.97 9.37 5.46
CA PHE A 240 6.79 10.44 4.47
C PHE A 240 7.02 9.96 3.05
N THR A 241 8.19 9.35 2.77
CA THR A 241 8.54 8.90 1.42
C THR A 241 7.62 7.78 0.91
N ILE A 242 7.19 6.86 1.77
CA ILE A 242 6.25 5.78 1.41
C ILE A 242 4.91 6.38 0.97
N SER A 243 4.40 7.35 1.71
CA SER A 243 3.10 7.96 1.38
C SER A 243 3.17 8.75 0.08
N VAL A 244 4.25 9.52 -0.12
CA VAL A 244 4.50 10.21 -1.41
C VAL A 244 4.60 9.19 -2.55
N TRP A 245 5.32 8.09 -2.36
CA TRP A 245 5.46 7.04 -3.36
C TRP A 245 4.12 6.42 -3.72
N ASN A 246 3.35 5.99 -2.72
CA ASN A 246 2.05 5.33 -2.93
C ASN A 246 1.09 6.24 -3.72
N ILE A 247 0.98 7.52 -3.35
CA ILE A 247 0.08 8.46 -4.02
C ILE A 247 0.48 8.70 -5.48
N LEU A 248 1.76 9.00 -5.73
CA LEU A 248 2.24 9.33 -7.07
C LEU A 248 2.25 8.10 -7.99
N LEU A 249 2.66 6.95 -7.46
CA LEU A 249 2.70 5.70 -8.21
C LEU A 249 1.28 5.24 -8.55
N MET A 250 0.33 5.37 -7.62
CA MET A 250 -1.06 5.01 -7.88
C MET A 250 -1.69 5.92 -8.94
N SER A 251 -1.43 7.22 -8.84
CA SER A 251 -1.87 8.20 -9.84
C SER A 251 -1.26 7.92 -11.22
N LEU A 252 0.01 7.52 -11.28
CA LEU A 252 0.67 7.09 -12.52
C LEU A 252 -0.05 5.90 -13.15
N TYR A 253 -0.35 4.85 -12.38
CA TYR A 253 -1.05 3.69 -12.90
C TYR A 253 -2.47 4.03 -13.38
N GLN A 254 -3.18 4.89 -12.65
CA GLN A 254 -4.52 5.35 -13.04
C GLN A 254 -4.49 6.21 -14.31
N SER A 255 -3.40 6.92 -14.56
CA SER A 255 -3.22 7.69 -15.79
C SER A 255 -2.85 6.83 -17.01
N LEU A 256 -2.09 5.76 -16.82
CA LEU A 256 -1.62 4.87 -17.90
C LEU A 256 -2.63 3.79 -18.29
N ILE A 257 -3.41 3.28 -17.32
CA ILE A 257 -4.32 2.15 -17.54
C ILE A 257 -5.74 2.68 -17.82
N PRO A 258 -6.42 2.21 -18.88
CA PRO A 258 -7.81 2.56 -19.15
C PRO A 258 -8.73 2.25 -17.95
N PRO A 259 -9.68 3.15 -17.60
CA PRO A 259 -10.55 2.96 -16.44
C PRO A 259 -11.32 1.62 -16.45
N GLU A 260 -11.77 1.14 -17.62
CA GLU A 260 -12.56 -0.11 -17.70
C GLU A 260 -11.72 -1.35 -17.38
N LEU A 261 -10.42 -1.30 -17.68
CA LEU A 261 -9.48 -2.41 -17.47
C LEU A 261 -8.71 -2.30 -16.16
N TYR A 262 -8.85 -1.17 -15.44
CA TYR A 262 -8.03 -0.85 -14.28
C TYR A 262 -8.12 -1.94 -13.21
N GLY A 263 -9.32 -2.39 -12.82
CA GLY A 263 -9.47 -3.41 -11.78
C GLY A 263 -8.77 -4.73 -12.13
N ARG A 264 -8.90 -5.19 -13.39
CA ARG A 264 -8.29 -6.44 -13.87
C ARG A 264 -6.76 -6.35 -13.88
N ILE A 265 -6.22 -5.27 -14.42
CA ILE A 265 -4.76 -5.05 -14.52
C ILE A 265 -4.16 -4.74 -13.13
N HIS A 266 -4.88 -3.97 -12.30
CA HIS A 266 -4.47 -3.65 -10.93
C HIS A 266 -4.32 -4.91 -10.08
N GLY A 267 -5.29 -5.83 -10.12
CA GLY A 267 -5.20 -7.10 -9.39
C GLY A 267 -3.98 -7.93 -9.80
N ALA A 268 -3.74 -8.07 -11.10
CA ALA A 268 -2.59 -8.82 -11.62
C ALA A 268 -1.25 -8.18 -11.20
N ARG A 269 -1.08 -6.85 -11.37
CA ARG A 269 0.16 -6.17 -10.95
C ARG A 269 0.37 -6.26 -9.44
N ARG A 270 -0.69 -6.07 -8.64
CA ARG A 270 -0.59 -6.11 -7.18
C ARG A 270 -0.19 -7.50 -6.70
N THR A 271 -0.70 -8.54 -7.33
CA THR A 271 -0.32 -9.94 -7.05
C THR A 271 1.18 -10.17 -7.30
N ILE A 272 1.73 -9.63 -8.40
CA ILE A 272 3.17 -9.75 -8.69
C ILE A 272 4.00 -9.00 -7.64
N VAL A 273 3.64 -7.74 -7.37
CA VAL A 273 4.41 -6.88 -6.45
C VAL A 273 4.36 -7.43 -5.02
N TRP A 274 3.16 -7.69 -4.49
CA TRP A 274 2.99 -8.13 -3.11
C TRP A 274 3.33 -9.62 -2.93
N GLY A 275 3.18 -10.45 -3.97
CA GLY A 275 3.52 -11.86 -3.92
C GLY A 275 5.02 -12.13 -3.74
N LEU A 276 5.89 -11.23 -4.22
CA LEU A 276 7.34 -11.35 -4.01
C LEU A 276 7.81 -10.81 -2.65
N MET A 277 7.03 -9.96 -1.97
CA MET A 277 7.43 -9.37 -0.69
C MET A 277 7.67 -10.42 0.41
N PRO A 278 6.80 -11.43 0.64
CA PRO A 278 7.07 -12.50 1.60
C PRO A 278 8.38 -13.25 1.35
N ILE A 279 8.75 -13.46 0.08
CA ILE A 279 10.01 -14.10 -0.29
C ILE A 279 11.19 -13.20 0.12
N GLY A 280 11.08 -11.88 -0.11
CA GLY A 280 12.04 -10.89 0.36
C GLY A 280 12.19 -10.91 1.89
N ALA A 281 11.06 -10.93 2.62
CA ALA A 281 11.04 -11.03 4.08
C ALA A 281 11.74 -12.30 4.60
N LEU A 282 11.48 -13.46 3.98
CA LEU A 282 12.14 -14.73 4.33
C LEU A 282 13.66 -14.63 4.15
N LEU A 283 14.12 -14.08 3.02
CA LEU A 283 15.54 -13.87 2.77
C LEU A 283 16.15 -12.87 3.76
N GLY A 284 15.41 -11.82 4.13
CA GLY A 284 15.78 -10.90 5.21
C GLY A 284 16.03 -11.61 6.53
N GLY A 285 15.15 -12.54 6.90
CA GLY A 285 15.32 -13.38 8.10
C GLY A 285 16.54 -14.29 8.06
N VAL A 286 16.90 -14.83 6.89
CA VAL A 286 18.13 -15.63 6.72
C VAL A 286 19.37 -14.76 6.84
N ILE A 287 19.40 -13.60 6.17
CA ILE A 287 20.52 -12.66 6.20
C ILE A 287 20.72 -12.09 7.62
N ALA A 288 19.62 -11.86 8.34
CA ALA A 288 19.64 -11.36 9.71
C ALA A 288 20.38 -12.27 10.70
N ARG A 289 20.57 -13.56 10.39
CA ARG A 289 21.37 -14.47 11.23
C ARG A 289 22.84 -14.05 11.32
N GLY A 290 23.36 -13.36 10.31
CA GLY A 290 24.70 -12.77 10.33
C GLY A 290 24.78 -11.40 11.01
N GLY A 291 23.64 -10.84 11.42
CA GLY A 291 23.54 -9.51 12.05
C GLY A 291 22.26 -8.79 11.64
N LEU A 292 21.58 -8.14 12.58
CA LEU A 292 20.28 -7.51 12.33
C LEU A 292 20.39 -6.25 11.45
N ARG A 293 21.59 -5.66 11.33
CA ARG A 293 21.92 -4.55 10.41
C ARG A 293 22.06 -4.96 8.95
N LEU A 294 22.53 -6.18 8.68
CA LEU A 294 22.86 -6.63 7.32
C LEU A 294 21.68 -6.56 6.34
N PRO A 295 20.45 -6.98 6.71
CA PRO A 295 19.28 -6.85 5.84
C PRO A 295 19.04 -5.40 5.40
N PHE A 296 19.14 -4.42 6.32
CA PHE A 296 18.97 -3.01 6.01
C PHE A 296 20.05 -2.46 5.08
N LEU A 297 21.32 -2.83 5.34
CA LEU A 297 22.44 -2.36 4.53
C LEU A 297 22.40 -2.96 3.12
N ILE A 298 22.18 -4.27 3.00
CA ILE A 298 22.11 -4.96 1.71
C ILE A 298 20.85 -4.54 0.94
N GLY A 299 19.69 -4.61 1.58
CA GLY A 299 18.42 -4.23 0.97
C GLY A 299 18.40 -2.76 0.56
N GLY A 300 18.84 -1.86 1.45
CA GLY A 300 18.93 -0.43 1.16
C GLY A 300 19.94 -0.11 0.06
N SER A 301 21.13 -0.74 0.05
CA SER A 301 22.15 -0.50 -0.98
C SER A 301 21.69 -0.98 -2.35
N ILE A 302 21.14 -2.19 -2.45
CA ILE A 302 20.64 -2.72 -3.72
C ILE A 302 19.43 -1.92 -4.20
N ALA A 303 18.49 -1.59 -3.32
CA ALA A 303 17.35 -0.73 -3.66
C ALA A 303 17.82 0.65 -4.16
N THR A 304 18.86 1.23 -3.54
CA THR A 304 19.43 2.52 -3.96
C THR A 304 20.08 2.42 -5.33
N LEU A 305 20.81 1.35 -5.61
CA LEU A 305 21.37 1.10 -6.95
C LEU A 305 20.27 0.94 -7.99
N ILE A 306 19.23 0.16 -7.70
CA ILE A 306 18.07 0.00 -8.60
C ILE A 306 17.39 1.35 -8.84
N ALA A 307 17.15 2.14 -7.80
CA ALA A 307 16.58 3.48 -7.90
C ALA A 307 17.44 4.41 -8.75
N LEU A 308 18.77 4.35 -8.60
CA LEU A 308 19.72 5.16 -9.37
C LEU A 308 19.74 4.76 -10.86
N PHE A 309 19.82 3.47 -11.17
CA PHE A 309 19.82 2.98 -12.56
C PHE A 309 18.48 3.20 -13.25
N SER A 310 17.37 3.03 -12.52
CA SER A 310 16.02 3.25 -13.05
C SER A 310 15.58 4.72 -13.01
N TYR A 311 16.36 5.64 -12.44
CA TYR A 311 16.00 7.05 -12.26
C TYR A 311 15.47 7.71 -13.53
N LYS A 312 16.25 7.64 -14.62
CA LYS A 312 15.86 8.24 -15.92
C LYS A 312 14.59 7.60 -16.48
N HIS A 313 14.41 6.31 -16.22
CA HIS A 313 13.28 5.54 -16.73
C HIS A 313 11.98 5.86 -15.97
N ILE A 314 12.03 5.85 -14.62
CA ILE A 314 10.91 6.25 -13.75
C ILE A 314 10.50 7.68 -14.06
N LYS A 315 11.48 8.59 -14.19
CA LYS A 315 11.23 9.98 -14.56
C LYS A 315 10.47 10.07 -15.88
N ARG A 316 10.97 9.42 -16.94
CA ARG A 316 10.34 9.45 -18.25
C ARG A 316 8.90 8.93 -18.22
N ILE A 317 8.64 7.79 -17.56
CA ILE A 317 7.28 7.23 -17.48
C ILE A 317 6.35 8.15 -16.69
N GLY A 318 6.82 8.71 -15.57
CA GLY A 318 6.00 9.61 -14.77
C GLY A 318 5.67 10.91 -15.49
N ASP A 319 6.63 11.49 -16.22
CA ASP A 319 6.41 12.70 -17.05
C ASP A 319 5.38 12.40 -18.17
N LEU A 320 5.54 11.26 -18.88
CA LEU A 320 4.55 10.81 -19.88
C LEU A 320 3.15 10.66 -19.29
N SER A 321 3.03 10.05 -18.11
CA SER A 321 1.72 9.86 -17.47
C SER A 321 1.04 11.18 -17.06
N ALA A 322 1.81 12.24 -16.83
CA ALA A 322 1.31 13.56 -16.47
C ALA A 322 0.92 14.40 -17.70
N GLU A 323 1.56 14.17 -18.85
CA GLU A 323 1.32 14.88 -20.11
C GLU A 323 0.18 14.30 -20.94
N MET A 324 -0.27 13.06 -20.66
CA MET A 324 -1.38 12.47 -21.40
C MET A 324 -2.65 13.32 -21.27
N PRO A 325 -3.20 13.86 -22.36
CA PRO A 325 -4.40 14.66 -22.28
C PRO A 325 -5.53 13.84 -21.65
N ALA A 326 -6.40 14.53 -20.90
CA ALA A 326 -7.73 14.01 -20.64
C ALA A 326 -8.31 13.67 -22.01
N LYS A 327 -8.60 12.39 -22.26
CA LYS A 327 -9.34 12.00 -23.47
C LYS A 327 -10.63 12.81 -23.38
N LYS A 328 -10.76 13.83 -24.23
CA LYS A 328 -12.03 14.50 -24.45
C LYS A 328 -12.91 13.42 -25.08
N ASP A 329 -13.84 12.90 -24.29
CA ASP A 329 -15.06 12.33 -24.85
C ASP A 329 -15.92 13.48 -25.36
#